data_AF-E4ZIF8-F1
#
_entry.id   AF-E4ZIF8-F1
#
_cell.length_a   1.000
_cell.length_b   1.000
_cell.length_c   1.000
_cell.angle_alpha   90.00
_cell.angle_beta   90.00
_cell.angle_gamma   90.00
#
_symmetry.space_group_name_H-M   'P 1'
#
loop_
_entity.id
_entity.type
_entity.pdbx_description
1 polymer ?
#
loop_
_entity_poly.entity_id
_entity_poly.type
_entity_poly.pdbx_seq_one_letter_code
_entity_poly.pdbx_strand_id
1 'polypeptide(L)'
;MSLPTTTVAWSRPLQPAYNTVAPRTSLQPVPASVGLSHYPRHQRQADTSSQSETGNGATKGKKVEWPPAVREYVRRAFDPANAIPGISSAEMQAKLKDTISYYAERNAHDEVHWPSYPLPQELLREERRHAALATASANGFANGSHPAFSHDPSGQANPTTPSSKKRKSQGADELQAQQAQASVPPWRKTNLESRMTYADGPSEKRQKKTVLPDATSKFDQAELEKRRQRFNLGNGSRKSSPPWGSKGDDEMPSGPVIGTNQSLEKSYFRLTAPPKAETVRPLHVLEKTLAMLTRKWKAEKNYNYICNQFKSLRQDLTVQHIKNAFTVKVYEIHARISLEKGDLGEYNQCQTQLKALYAQQLGGNPAEFKAYRILYFVYTCNKTDMNDMLAELTDADKSHEWIKHALDVRSSLALGNYHKFFRLYLEAQNMGGYLMDMFIERERLNALANICRGYSNVALRFLTDELGFESDETCREFIECHGAQNIIEQKDGNPARVKVREAASHFESLRAAAFSKVDIKGQI
;
A
#
# COMPACT_ATOMS: atom_id res chain seq x y z
N MET A 1 -61.99 12.69 -24.72
CA MET A 1 -61.36 12.02 -23.55
C MET A 1 -59.88 11.90 -23.84
N SER A 2 -59.08 12.73 -23.19
CA SER A 2 -57.62 12.78 -23.37
C SER A 2 -56.97 11.95 -22.26
N LEU A 3 -56.13 10.98 -22.65
CA LEU A 3 -55.32 10.19 -21.72
C LEU A 3 -54.00 10.91 -21.42
N PRO A 4 -53.48 10.87 -20.17
CA PRO A 4 -52.37 11.73 -19.75
C PRO A 4 -51.01 11.16 -20.16
N THR A 5 -50.16 12.04 -20.67
CA THR A 5 -48.74 11.85 -20.96
C THR A 5 -47.95 11.68 -19.67
N THR A 6 -47.24 10.57 -19.53
CA THR A 6 -46.33 10.31 -18.40
C THR A 6 -45.03 11.09 -18.62
N THR A 7 -44.70 11.94 -17.65
CA THR A 7 -43.51 12.79 -17.62
C THR A 7 -42.23 11.98 -17.36
N VAL A 8 -41.31 11.95 -18.32
CA VAL A 8 -39.92 11.48 -18.14
C VAL A 8 -39.11 12.61 -17.54
N ALA A 9 -38.80 12.52 -16.25
CA ALA A 9 -38.06 13.56 -15.52
C ALA A 9 -36.83 13.01 -14.79
N TRP A 10 -35.93 12.27 -15.46
CA TRP A 10 -34.64 11.84 -14.88
C TRP A 10 -33.45 11.77 -15.86
N SER A 11 -33.46 12.58 -16.92
CA SER A 11 -32.34 12.71 -17.86
C SER A 11 -31.59 14.04 -17.65
N ARG A 12 -30.90 14.15 -16.51
CA ARG A 12 -29.85 15.16 -16.34
C ARG A 12 -28.54 14.45 -15.99
N PRO A 13 -27.47 14.53 -16.81
CA PRO A 13 -26.18 14.00 -16.43
C PRO A 13 -25.67 14.79 -15.21
N LEU A 14 -25.55 14.11 -14.07
CA LEU A 14 -24.87 14.64 -12.89
C LEU A 14 -23.44 15.01 -13.30
N GLN A 15 -23.08 16.28 -13.17
CA GLN A 15 -21.70 16.73 -13.34
C GLN A 15 -20.74 15.91 -12.47
N PRO A 16 -19.54 15.56 -12.97
CA PRO A 16 -18.64 14.62 -12.31
C PRO A 16 -18.35 15.01 -10.86
N ALA A 17 -18.16 13.99 -10.02
CA ALA A 17 -17.91 14.17 -8.60
C ALA A 17 -16.44 14.45 -8.25
N TYR A 18 -15.62 14.56 -9.28
CA TYR A 18 -14.18 14.56 -9.25
C TYR A 18 -13.68 15.67 -10.17
N ASN A 19 -12.49 16.18 -9.89
CA ASN A 19 -11.82 17.12 -10.76
C ASN A 19 -10.99 16.35 -11.78
N THR A 20 -11.11 16.67 -13.07
CA THR A 20 -10.12 16.26 -14.06
C THR A 20 -8.76 16.83 -13.67
N VAL A 21 -7.71 16.03 -13.83
CA VAL A 21 -6.39 16.31 -13.26
C VAL A 21 -5.52 16.95 -14.33
N ALA A 22 -4.93 18.11 -14.03
CA ALA A 22 -3.66 18.48 -14.62
C ALA A 22 -2.57 17.70 -13.86
N PRO A 23 -1.60 17.05 -14.53
CA PRO A 23 -0.55 16.29 -13.88
C PRO A 23 0.08 17.10 -12.74
N ARG A 24 0.26 16.50 -11.56
CA ARG A 24 0.79 17.23 -10.41
C ARG A 24 2.29 17.41 -10.59
N THR A 25 2.70 18.59 -11.03
CA THR A 25 4.11 18.87 -11.26
C THR A 25 4.82 19.61 -10.12
N SER A 26 4.10 19.79 -9.01
CA SER A 26 4.64 20.13 -7.69
C SER A 26 4.29 19.07 -6.62
N LEU A 27 5.27 18.73 -5.77
CA LEU A 27 5.06 17.95 -4.56
C LEU A 27 4.68 18.90 -3.42
N GLN A 28 3.53 18.68 -2.77
CA GLN A 28 3.36 19.26 -1.42
C GLN A 28 4.27 18.49 -0.46
N PRO A 29 5.10 19.17 0.34
CA PRO A 29 5.79 18.53 1.44
C PRO A 29 4.77 17.98 2.43
N VAL A 30 5.03 16.77 2.93
CA VAL A 30 4.39 16.27 4.15
C VAL A 30 4.62 17.33 5.24
N PRO A 31 3.59 17.84 5.95
CA PRO A 31 3.81 18.88 6.94
C PRO A 31 4.65 18.32 8.09
N ALA A 32 5.91 18.73 8.12
CA ALA A 32 6.77 18.59 9.27
C ALA A 32 6.19 19.43 10.43
N SER A 33 6.08 18.79 11.59
CA SER A 33 5.64 19.37 12.84
C SER A 33 6.44 20.62 13.20
N VAL A 34 5.78 21.77 13.32
CA VAL A 34 6.38 23.01 13.85
C VAL A 34 6.33 22.98 15.38
N GLY A 35 7.51 23.05 15.99
CA GLY A 35 7.70 23.35 17.40
C GLY A 35 8.45 24.67 17.59
N LEU A 36 7.84 25.54 18.42
CA LEU A 36 8.44 26.53 19.32
C LEU A 36 8.97 27.88 18.77
N SER A 37 8.17 28.92 19.10
CA SER A 37 8.55 30.10 19.89
C SER A 37 9.32 31.27 19.25
N HIS A 38 8.60 32.38 18.98
CA HIS A 38 8.89 33.67 19.61
C HIS A 38 7.77 34.71 19.38
N TYR A 39 7.29 35.33 20.46
CA TYR A 39 6.49 36.57 20.44
C TYR A 39 7.44 37.78 20.46
N PRO A 40 6.97 38.96 20.02
CA PRO A 40 6.79 39.99 21.04
C PRO A 40 5.47 40.80 20.95
N ARG A 41 5.06 41.09 22.19
CA ARG A 41 4.08 41.98 22.82
C ARG A 41 4.04 43.45 22.33
N HIS A 42 2.84 44.03 22.33
CA HIS A 42 2.39 45.37 22.81
C HIS A 42 1.10 45.74 22.03
N GLN A 43 0.01 46.33 22.55
CA GLN A 43 -0.30 47.03 23.80
C GLN A 43 -1.84 47.07 23.95
N ARG A 44 -2.34 47.12 25.20
CA ARG A 44 -3.76 47.19 25.57
C ARG A 44 -4.32 48.60 25.40
N GLN A 45 -5.61 48.70 25.08
CA GLN A 45 -6.53 49.63 25.74
C GLN A 45 -7.94 49.02 25.79
N ALA A 46 -8.59 49.25 26.93
CA ALA A 46 -9.87 48.69 27.32
C ALA A 46 -11.02 49.62 26.93
N ASP A 47 -12.21 49.07 26.66
CA ASP A 47 -13.44 49.70 27.13
C ASP A 47 -14.59 48.71 27.29
N THR A 48 -15.48 49.09 28.19
CA THR A 48 -16.44 48.25 28.90
C THR A 48 -17.83 48.54 28.36
N SER A 49 -18.65 47.52 28.06
CA SER A 49 -20.11 47.63 28.16
C SER A 49 -20.78 46.25 28.13
N SER A 50 -21.76 46.12 29.01
CA SER A 50 -22.55 44.94 29.35
C SER A 50 -23.87 44.93 28.57
N GLN A 51 -24.30 43.78 28.02
CA GLN A 51 -25.66 43.21 28.17
C GLN A 51 -25.90 41.91 27.36
N SER A 52 -26.39 40.90 28.10
CA SER A 52 -27.38 39.83 27.81
C SER A 52 -27.34 38.97 26.52
N GLU A 53 -27.05 37.69 26.75
CA GLU A 53 -27.67 36.43 26.26
C GLU A 53 -28.44 36.38 24.92
N THR A 54 -27.98 35.50 24.03
CA THR A 54 -28.74 34.30 23.60
C THR A 54 -27.78 33.33 22.89
N GLY A 55 -27.81 32.07 23.32
CA GLY A 55 -26.87 31.04 22.88
C GLY A 55 -27.17 30.50 21.48
N ASN A 56 -26.10 30.21 20.74
CA ASN A 56 -26.10 29.09 19.81
C ASN A 56 -24.68 28.51 19.75
N GLY A 57 -24.53 27.33 20.36
CA GLY A 57 -23.26 26.63 20.51
C GLY A 57 -22.76 26.08 19.19
N ALA A 58 -21.78 26.75 18.60
CA ALA A 58 -20.92 26.15 17.59
C ALA A 58 -20.01 25.11 18.26
N THR A 59 -20.16 23.84 17.90
CA THR A 59 -19.31 22.74 18.36
C THR A 59 -17.88 22.93 17.84
N LYS A 60 -17.03 23.56 18.66
CA LYS A 60 -15.58 23.48 18.52
C LYS A 60 -15.16 22.02 18.66
N GLY A 61 -14.30 21.55 17.75
CA GLY A 61 -13.74 20.20 17.78
C GLY A 61 -13.19 19.87 19.17
N LYS A 62 -13.60 18.73 19.73
CA LYS A 62 -13.10 18.24 21.02
C LYS A 62 -11.58 18.12 20.95
N LYS A 63 -10.89 18.98 21.71
CA LYS A 63 -9.47 18.81 22.03
C LYS A 63 -9.36 17.48 22.78
N VAL A 64 -8.59 16.52 22.28
CA VAL A 64 -8.36 15.25 22.98
C VAL A 64 -7.65 15.58 24.28
N GLU A 65 -8.38 15.53 25.39
CA GLU A 65 -7.84 15.78 26.71
C GLU A 65 -7.26 14.48 27.26
N TRP A 66 -5.94 14.36 27.20
CA TRP A 66 -5.24 13.19 27.73
C TRP A 66 -5.33 13.15 29.26
N PRO A 67 -5.75 12.02 29.86
CA PRO A 67 -5.80 11.85 31.30
C PRO A 67 -4.45 12.13 31.97
N PRO A 68 -4.42 12.63 33.22
CA PRO A 68 -3.18 12.87 33.97
C PRO A 68 -2.28 11.63 34.04
N ALA A 69 -2.87 10.43 34.14
CA ALA A 69 -2.15 9.16 34.21
C ALA A 69 -1.35 8.85 32.93
N VAL A 70 -1.88 9.21 31.75
CA VAL A 70 -1.19 9.05 30.46
C VAL A 70 -0.03 10.05 30.34
N ARG A 71 -0.22 11.29 30.81
CA ARG A 71 0.85 12.31 30.79
C ARG A 71 2.02 11.91 31.69
N GLU A 72 1.71 11.36 32.86
CA GLU A 72 2.72 10.83 33.77
C GLU A 72 3.44 9.62 33.19
N TYR A 73 2.73 8.72 32.50
CA TYR A 73 3.34 7.62 31.76
C TYR A 73 4.34 8.10 30.70
N VAL A 74 3.98 9.11 29.90
CA VAL A 74 4.89 9.75 28.94
C VAL A 74 6.10 10.35 29.66
N ARG A 75 5.88 11.09 30.74
CA ARG A 75 6.98 11.71 31.51
C ARG A 75 8.00 10.67 32.00
N ARG A 76 7.53 9.56 32.57
CA ARG A 76 8.40 8.45 33.04
C ARG A 76 9.14 7.76 31.91
N ALA A 77 8.54 7.64 30.73
CA ALA A 77 9.18 7.03 29.56
C ALA A 77 10.41 7.83 29.08
N PHE A 78 10.40 9.16 29.24
CA PHE A 78 11.51 10.07 28.92
C PHE A 78 12.45 10.35 30.08
N ASP A 79 12.22 9.78 31.27
CA ASP A 79 13.10 9.97 32.42
C ASP A 79 14.44 9.22 32.19
N PRO A 80 15.60 9.90 32.25
CA PRO A 80 16.90 9.25 32.08
C PRO A 80 17.17 8.10 33.06
N ALA A 81 16.54 8.10 34.24
CA ALA A 81 16.67 7.02 35.22
C ALA A 81 16.04 5.70 34.75
N ASN A 82 15.09 5.76 33.82
CA ASN A 82 14.39 4.59 33.27
C ASN A 82 14.98 4.13 31.93
N ALA A 83 16.09 4.72 31.49
CA ALA A 83 16.75 4.36 30.24
C ALA A 83 17.36 2.95 30.31
N ILE A 84 17.02 2.09 29.35
CA ILE A 84 17.58 0.73 29.26
C ILE A 84 18.71 0.68 28.21
N PRO A 85 19.92 0.21 28.56
CA PRO A 85 21.01 0.03 27.61
C PRO A 85 20.61 -0.85 26.42
N GLY A 86 20.90 -0.38 25.20
CA GLY A 86 20.60 -1.09 23.96
C GLY A 86 19.23 -0.77 23.34
N ILE A 87 18.43 0.12 23.92
CA ILE A 87 17.20 0.65 23.31
C ILE A 87 17.43 2.11 22.96
N SER A 88 17.29 2.46 21.68
CA SER A 88 17.46 3.84 21.23
C SER A 88 16.25 4.70 21.63
N SER A 89 16.48 6.01 21.78
CA SER A 89 15.39 6.97 22.02
C SER A 89 14.32 6.93 20.92
N ALA A 90 14.73 6.70 19.67
CA ALA A 90 13.82 6.55 18.53
C ALA A 90 12.90 5.32 18.66
N GLU A 91 13.45 4.16 19.07
CA GLU A 91 12.66 2.95 19.29
C GLU A 91 11.68 3.10 20.47
N MET A 92 12.13 3.72 21.57
CA MET A 92 11.28 4.03 22.71
C MET A 92 10.11 4.95 22.32
N GLN A 93 10.37 6.02 21.56
CA GLN A 93 9.35 6.94 21.07
C GLN A 93 8.35 6.27 20.12
N ALA A 94 8.83 5.40 19.23
CA ALA A 94 7.98 4.64 18.33
C ALA A 94 7.03 3.71 19.12
N LYS A 95 7.56 2.96 20.09
CA LYS A 95 6.74 2.08 20.94
C LYS A 95 5.80 2.87 21.86
N LEU A 96 6.23 4.02 22.38
CA LEU A 96 5.38 4.90 23.18
C LEU A 96 4.17 5.39 22.38
N LYS A 97 4.40 5.85 21.15
CA LYS A 97 3.34 6.30 20.24
C LYS A 97 2.39 5.16 19.90
N ASP A 98 2.92 3.97 19.61
CA ASP A 98 2.14 2.77 19.31
C ASP A 98 1.23 2.38 20.48
N THR A 99 1.79 2.26 21.69
CA THR A 99 1.04 1.92 22.92
C THR A 99 -0.08 2.92 23.21
N ILE A 100 0.20 4.23 23.18
CA ILE A 100 -0.81 5.25 23.47
C ILE A 100 -1.89 5.28 22.39
N SER A 101 -1.50 5.15 21.11
CA SER A 101 -2.46 5.13 19.99
C SER A 101 -3.36 3.88 20.06
N TYR A 102 -2.80 2.72 20.41
CA TYR A 102 -3.53 1.46 20.55
C TYR A 102 -4.72 1.55 21.52
N TYR A 103 -4.51 2.17 22.69
CA TYR A 103 -5.57 2.37 23.69
C TYR A 103 -6.47 3.57 23.38
N ALA A 104 -5.95 4.62 22.72
CA ALA A 104 -6.74 5.76 22.28
C ALA A 104 -7.79 5.37 21.22
N GLU A 105 -7.39 4.54 20.24
CA GLU A 105 -8.29 4.05 19.18
C GLU A 105 -9.43 3.17 19.72
N ARG A 106 -9.24 2.55 20.89
CA ARG A 106 -10.20 1.66 21.55
C ARG A 106 -11.05 2.36 22.62
N ASN A 107 -10.85 3.66 22.85
CA ASN A 107 -11.41 4.41 23.97
C ASN A 107 -11.16 3.74 25.35
N ALA A 108 -10.06 2.99 25.48
CA ALA A 108 -9.75 2.18 26.66
C ALA A 108 -8.63 2.80 27.52
N HIS A 109 -8.42 4.11 27.42
CA HIS A 109 -7.37 4.79 28.18
C HIS A 109 -7.65 4.85 29.69
N ASP A 110 -8.91 4.81 30.10
CA ASP A 110 -9.33 4.79 31.50
C ASP A 110 -9.35 3.37 32.10
N GLU A 111 -9.28 2.34 31.26
CA GLU A 111 -9.28 0.93 31.69
C GLU A 111 -7.86 0.44 32.04
N VAL A 112 -6.82 1.17 31.62
CA VAL A 112 -5.41 0.81 31.85
C VAL A 112 -4.88 1.54 33.06
N HIS A 113 -4.31 0.79 34.01
CA HIS A 113 -3.59 1.36 35.13
C HIS A 113 -2.16 1.81 34.74
N TRP A 114 -2.06 2.99 34.13
CA TRP A 114 -0.80 3.57 33.64
C TRP A 114 0.34 3.65 34.66
N PRO A 115 0.12 3.90 35.97
CA PRO A 115 1.20 3.92 36.94
C PRO A 115 1.92 2.58 37.11
N SER A 116 1.26 1.45 36.88
CA SER A 116 1.90 0.12 36.94
C SER A 116 2.15 -0.49 35.56
N TYR A 117 1.74 0.20 34.49
CA TYR A 117 1.92 -0.30 33.14
C TYR A 117 3.40 -0.25 32.74
N PRO A 118 3.96 -1.32 32.15
CA PRO A 118 5.37 -1.36 31.75
C PRO A 118 5.73 -0.21 30.81
N LEU A 119 6.93 0.35 30.99
CA LEU A 119 7.42 1.43 30.13
C LEU A 119 7.74 0.92 28.71
N PRO A 120 7.74 1.79 27.68
CA PRO A 120 7.96 1.35 26.30
C PRO A 120 9.29 0.62 26.09
N GLN A 121 10.32 1.02 26.83
CA GLN A 121 11.64 0.39 26.80
C GLN A 121 11.64 -1.00 27.48
N GLU A 122 10.83 -1.21 28.52
CA GLU A 122 10.67 -2.53 29.14
C GLU A 122 9.91 -3.48 28.20
N LEU A 123 8.87 -2.99 27.52
CA LEU A 123 8.12 -3.74 26.52
C LEU A 123 9.01 -4.20 25.36
N LEU A 124 9.89 -3.32 24.87
CA LEU A 124 10.85 -3.65 23.82
C LEU A 124 11.90 -4.68 24.27
N ARG A 125 12.39 -4.57 25.51
CA ARG A 125 13.31 -5.56 26.08
C ARG A 125 12.64 -6.94 26.17
N GLU A 126 11.40 -6.98 26.60
CA GLU A 126 10.61 -8.20 26.76
C GLU A 126 10.30 -8.86 25.41
N GLU A 127 9.94 -8.06 24.41
CA GLU A 127 9.72 -8.50 23.03
C GLU A 127 10.98 -9.13 22.41
N ARG A 128 12.14 -8.50 22.61
CA ARG A 128 13.44 -9.04 22.18
C ARG A 128 13.80 -10.33 22.92
N ARG A 129 13.51 -10.42 24.22
CA ARG A 129 13.72 -11.64 25.03
C ARG A 129 12.86 -12.79 24.54
N HIS A 130 11.58 -12.53 24.25
CA HIS A 130 10.65 -13.52 23.68
C HIS A 130 11.07 -13.98 22.29
N ALA A 131 11.53 -13.07 21.42
CA ALA A 131 12.03 -13.43 20.10
C ALA A 131 13.29 -14.32 20.17
N ALA A 132 14.19 -14.04 21.11
CA ALA A 132 15.39 -14.86 21.33
C ALA A 132 15.03 -16.29 21.82
N LEU A 133 14.08 -16.42 22.74
CA LEU A 133 13.61 -17.71 23.24
C LEU A 133 12.83 -18.51 22.17
N ALA A 134 12.00 -17.85 21.37
CA ALA A 134 11.28 -18.49 20.27
C ALA A 134 12.26 -19.04 19.20
N THR A 135 13.35 -18.31 18.96
CA THR A 135 14.42 -18.74 18.03
C THR A 135 15.22 -19.92 18.60
N ALA A 136 15.47 -19.95 19.91
CA ALA A 136 16.15 -21.05 20.58
C ALA A 136 15.33 -22.35 20.60
N SER A 137 14.00 -22.27 20.78
CA SER A 137 13.12 -23.44 20.70
C SER A 137 12.94 -24.00 19.29
N ALA A 138 13.18 -23.22 18.23
CA ALA A 138 13.08 -23.67 16.85
C ALA A 138 14.29 -24.49 16.36
N ASN A 139 15.45 -24.38 17.04
CA ASN A 139 16.72 -25.02 16.63
C ASN A 139 17.13 -26.23 17.51
N GLY A 140 16.18 -26.89 18.18
CA GLY A 140 16.46 -28.02 19.07
C GLY A 140 16.93 -29.29 18.33
N PHE A 141 18.25 -29.50 18.26
CA PHE A 141 18.82 -30.85 18.16
C PHE A 141 18.82 -31.50 19.55
N ALA A 142 18.22 -32.68 19.60
CA ALA A 142 18.16 -33.55 20.77
C ALA A 142 19.56 -33.95 21.24
N ASN A 143 19.79 -33.86 22.55
CA ASN A 143 20.57 -34.91 23.22
C ASN A 143 19.98 -35.14 24.61
N GLY A 144 19.51 -36.36 24.83
CA GLY A 144 18.87 -36.76 26.07
C GLY A 144 19.87 -37.06 27.17
N SER A 145 19.44 -36.84 28.41
CA SER A 145 19.79 -37.68 29.56
C SER A 145 18.83 -37.41 30.72
N HIS A 146 18.45 -38.51 31.37
CA HIS A 146 17.41 -38.72 32.37
C HIS A 146 17.44 -37.79 33.61
N PRO A 147 16.32 -37.70 34.36
CA PRO A 147 16.28 -37.02 35.64
C PRO A 147 16.85 -37.92 36.73
N ALA A 148 17.76 -37.39 37.55
CA ALA A 148 18.11 -37.98 38.84
C ALA A 148 18.07 -36.90 39.92
N PHE A 149 17.18 -37.12 40.88
CA PHE A 149 17.16 -36.49 42.19
C PHE A 149 18.49 -36.77 42.92
N SER A 150 19.11 -35.75 43.51
CA SER A 150 19.53 -35.74 44.91
C SER A 150 20.33 -34.48 45.25
N HIS A 151 19.94 -33.90 46.38
CA HIS A 151 20.56 -32.80 47.12
C HIS A 151 21.81 -33.32 47.86
N ASP A 152 22.97 -32.63 47.80
CA ASP A 152 23.78 -32.19 48.96
C ASP A 152 25.05 -31.41 48.50
N PRO A 153 25.62 -30.48 49.32
CA PRO A 153 26.65 -29.54 48.92
C PRO A 153 28.04 -29.91 49.46
N SER A 154 29.10 -29.51 48.76
CA SER A 154 30.39 -29.06 49.32
C SER A 154 31.47 -29.05 48.24
N GLY A 155 32.45 -28.15 48.40
CA GLY A 155 33.79 -28.38 47.87
C GLY A 155 34.24 -27.43 46.76
N GLN A 156 35.12 -26.52 47.15
CA GLN A 156 35.98 -25.70 46.30
C GLN A 156 36.77 -26.55 45.28
N ALA A 157 37.04 -25.98 44.10
CA ALA A 157 38.40 -25.64 43.64
C ALA A 157 38.51 -25.67 42.10
N ASN A 158 39.08 -24.58 41.58
CA ASN A 158 39.68 -24.40 40.27
C ASN A 158 41.01 -25.21 40.18
N PRO A 159 41.84 -25.07 39.13
CA PRO A 159 41.68 -25.25 37.68
C PRO A 159 42.64 -26.36 37.17
N THR A 160 42.66 -26.68 35.87
CA THR A 160 43.89 -26.90 35.04
C THR A 160 43.62 -27.66 33.74
N THR A 161 43.98 -27.02 32.62
CA THR A 161 44.39 -27.63 31.34
C THR A 161 45.80 -28.23 31.49
N PRO A 162 46.30 -29.22 30.68
CA PRO A 162 46.73 -28.92 29.30
C PRO A 162 46.84 -30.11 28.28
N SER A 163 47.14 -29.72 27.02
CA SER A 163 48.04 -30.41 26.06
C SER A 163 47.49 -31.66 25.34
N SER A 164 47.14 -31.66 24.04
CA SER A 164 47.88 -31.42 22.78
C SER A 164 48.13 -32.73 21.99
N LYS A 165 47.77 -32.74 20.69
CA LYS A 165 48.51 -33.40 19.61
C LYS A 165 48.06 -32.90 18.23
N LYS A 166 49.08 -32.59 17.42
CA LYS A 166 49.10 -31.85 16.15
C LYS A 166 48.72 -32.68 14.91
N ARG A 167 48.42 -31.91 13.83
CA ARG A 167 48.54 -32.15 12.35
C ARG A 167 47.17 -32.25 11.67
N LYS A 168 46.87 -31.62 10.52
CA LYS A 168 47.65 -30.88 9.50
C LYS A 168 46.69 -29.96 8.72
N SER A 169 47.22 -28.86 8.21
CA SER A 169 46.53 -27.77 7.49
C SER A 169 45.87 -28.18 6.16
N GLN A 170 44.59 -27.82 6.00
CA GLN A 170 43.93 -27.50 4.73
C GLN A 170 42.98 -26.29 4.99
N GLY A 171 42.86 -25.41 3.99
CA GLY A 171 42.59 -23.98 4.13
C GLY A 171 41.22 -23.57 4.68
N ALA A 172 41.20 -22.37 5.26
CA ALA A 172 40.08 -21.74 5.95
C ALA A 172 38.99 -21.15 5.03
N ASP A 173 38.93 -21.54 3.75
CA ASP A 173 37.94 -21.01 2.79
C ASP A 173 36.75 -21.98 2.52
N GLU A 174 36.83 -23.24 2.95
CA GLU A 174 35.78 -24.24 2.70
C GLU A 174 34.81 -24.46 3.89
N LEU A 175 35.15 -23.99 5.09
CA LEU A 175 34.30 -24.13 6.28
C LEU A 175 33.33 -22.96 6.50
N GLN A 176 33.54 -21.82 5.84
CA GLN A 176 32.59 -20.70 5.84
C GLN A 176 31.40 -20.97 4.90
N ALA A 177 31.59 -21.78 3.85
CA ALA A 177 30.57 -22.09 2.85
C ALA A 177 29.53 -23.12 3.30
N GLN A 178 29.86 -23.98 4.27
CA GLN A 178 28.93 -25.02 4.75
C GLN A 178 28.07 -24.60 5.95
N GLN A 179 28.43 -23.51 6.66
CA GLN A 179 27.59 -22.95 7.74
C GLN A 179 26.54 -21.94 7.25
N ALA A 180 26.69 -21.43 6.01
CA ALA A 180 25.73 -20.50 5.40
C ALA A 180 24.51 -21.20 4.73
N GLN A 181 24.51 -22.52 4.60
CA GLN A 181 23.40 -23.28 3.98
C GLN A 181 22.37 -23.86 4.97
N ALA A 182 22.60 -23.75 6.29
CA ALA A 182 21.68 -24.29 7.30
C ALA A 182 20.66 -23.26 7.85
N SER A 183 20.67 -22.00 7.39
CA SER A 183 19.81 -20.93 7.94
C SER A 183 18.73 -20.41 6.99
N VAL A 184 18.40 -21.12 5.90
CA VAL A 184 17.38 -20.67 4.94
C VAL A 184 16.10 -21.52 5.05
N PRO A 185 14.97 -20.93 5.53
CA PRO A 185 13.67 -21.61 5.54
C PRO A 185 13.19 -21.97 4.12
N PRO A 186 12.36 -23.01 3.95
CA PRO A 186 12.11 -23.70 2.67
C PRO A 186 11.44 -22.87 1.56
N TRP A 187 11.08 -21.61 1.82
CA TRP A 187 10.36 -20.70 0.92
C TRP A 187 11.31 -19.86 0.05
N ARG A 188 12.62 -19.93 0.30
CA ARG A 188 13.65 -19.13 -0.38
C ARG A 188 14.44 -19.89 -1.46
N LYS A 189 13.92 -21.01 -1.97
CA LYS A 189 14.53 -21.74 -3.10
C LYS A 189 13.79 -21.44 -4.41
N THR A 190 13.91 -20.21 -4.91
CA THR A 190 13.70 -19.95 -6.34
C THR A 190 14.95 -19.27 -6.88
N ASN A 191 15.66 -19.99 -7.75
CA ASN A 191 16.98 -19.63 -8.27
C ASN A 191 16.85 -18.54 -9.34
N LEU A 192 16.69 -17.28 -8.90
CA LEU A 192 16.46 -16.11 -9.78
C LEU A 192 17.77 -15.49 -10.31
N GLU A 193 18.91 -15.80 -9.72
CA GLU A 193 20.22 -15.21 -10.07
C GLU A 193 20.78 -15.70 -11.41
N SER A 194 20.27 -16.79 -11.97
CA SER A 194 20.66 -17.29 -13.30
C SER A 194 19.99 -16.56 -14.48
N ARG A 195 19.14 -15.55 -14.22
CA ARG A 195 18.40 -14.80 -15.27
C ARG A 195 18.92 -13.39 -15.56
N MET A 196 20.00 -12.93 -14.92
CA MET A 196 20.40 -11.52 -14.91
C MET A 196 21.80 -11.20 -15.47
N THR A 197 22.50 -12.11 -16.15
CA THR A 197 23.79 -11.78 -16.80
C THR A 197 23.78 -12.09 -18.29
N TYR A 198 23.83 -11.03 -19.11
CA TYR A 198 24.32 -11.10 -20.49
C TYR A 198 25.85 -11.26 -20.45
N ALA A 199 26.38 -12.25 -21.16
CA ALA A 199 27.80 -12.36 -21.48
C ALA A 199 27.95 -12.40 -23.01
N ASP A 200 28.83 -11.53 -23.53
CA ASP A 200 29.15 -11.37 -24.95
C ASP A 200 30.21 -12.39 -25.45
N GLY A 201 29.85 -13.16 -26.49
CA GLY A 201 30.69 -13.75 -27.57
C GLY A 201 31.61 -14.98 -27.32
N PRO A 202 32.09 -15.73 -28.34
CA PRO A 202 31.65 -15.88 -29.74
C PRO A 202 31.35 -17.36 -30.17
N SER A 203 30.91 -17.50 -31.43
CA SER A 203 30.40 -18.67 -32.17
C SER A 203 31.01 -20.07 -31.96
N GLU A 204 30.15 -21.11 -31.94
CA GLU A 204 30.43 -22.38 -32.63
C GLU A 204 29.16 -23.14 -33.06
N LYS A 205 29.24 -23.76 -34.25
CA LYS A 205 28.16 -24.40 -35.01
C LYS A 205 27.81 -25.78 -34.44
N ARG A 206 26.52 -26.11 -34.22
CA ARG A 206 26.04 -27.50 -34.31
C ARG A 206 24.53 -27.68 -34.58
N GLN A 207 24.27 -27.96 -35.86
CA GLN A 207 23.28 -28.88 -36.47
C GLN A 207 21.85 -29.06 -35.90
N LYS A 208 20.90 -28.77 -36.79
CA LYS A 208 19.48 -29.19 -36.86
C LYS A 208 19.25 -30.67 -36.48
N LYS A 209 18.26 -30.91 -35.62
CA LYS A 209 17.32 -32.05 -35.76
C LYS A 209 15.94 -31.68 -35.22
N THR A 210 14.96 -31.80 -36.10
CA THR A 210 13.52 -31.61 -35.92
C THR A 210 12.94 -32.63 -34.95
N VAL A 211 12.34 -32.20 -33.84
CA VAL A 211 11.30 -32.93 -33.08
C VAL A 211 10.39 -31.88 -32.41
N LEU A 212 9.10 -31.92 -32.72
CA LEU A 212 8.05 -31.18 -32.00
C LEU A 212 7.91 -31.71 -30.57
N PRO A 213 7.66 -30.85 -29.58
CA PRO A 213 6.71 -31.24 -28.56
C PRO A 213 5.69 -30.14 -28.24
N ASP A 214 4.44 -30.61 -28.18
CA ASP A 214 3.26 -29.97 -27.63
C ASP A 214 3.53 -29.50 -26.18
N ALA A 215 3.27 -28.23 -25.88
CA ALA A 215 3.60 -27.59 -24.62
C ALA A 215 2.34 -27.13 -23.89
N THR A 216 1.55 -28.10 -23.41
CA THR A 216 0.49 -27.84 -22.43
C THR A 216 1.09 -27.73 -21.03
N SER A 217 1.04 -26.52 -20.47
CA SER A 217 0.80 -26.19 -19.07
C SER A 217 1.25 -27.23 -18.02
N LYS A 218 2.48 -27.09 -17.52
CA LYS A 218 2.84 -27.58 -16.18
C LYS A 218 2.56 -26.48 -15.17
N PHE A 219 1.28 -26.27 -14.87
CA PHE A 219 0.86 -25.64 -13.63
C PHE A 219 0.57 -26.75 -12.61
N ASP A 220 1.03 -26.56 -11.38
CA ASP A 220 1.15 -27.58 -10.35
C ASP A 220 -0.23 -28.16 -9.97
N GLN A 221 -0.55 -29.34 -10.52
CA GLN A 221 -1.83 -30.04 -10.35
C GLN A 221 -2.15 -30.25 -8.86
N ALA A 222 -1.10 -30.40 -8.04
CA ALA A 222 -1.19 -30.55 -6.59
C ALA A 222 -1.66 -29.29 -5.87
N GLU A 223 -1.36 -28.09 -6.39
CA GLU A 223 -1.80 -26.83 -5.81
C GLU A 223 -3.27 -26.54 -6.15
N LEU A 224 -3.68 -26.89 -7.38
CA LEU A 224 -5.07 -26.86 -7.83
C LEU A 224 -5.94 -27.85 -7.04
N GLU A 225 -5.41 -29.01 -6.71
CA GLU A 225 -6.07 -30.02 -5.89
C GLU A 225 -6.16 -29.61 -4.41
N LYS A 226 -5.09 -29.03 -3.84
CA LYS A 226 -5.13 -28.39 -2.51
C LYS A 226 -6.10 -27.22 -2.43
N ARG A 227 -6.36 -26.53 -3.55
CA ARG A 227 -7.34 -25.43 -3.62
C ARG A 227 -8.76 -25.95 -3.78
N ARG A 228 -8.95 -27.07 -4.50
CA ARG A 228 -10.21 -27.82 -4.58
C ARG A 228 -10.65 -28.40 -3.24
N GLN A 229 -9.70 -28.96 -2.47
CA GLN A 229 -9.98 -29.53 -1.15
C GLN A 229 -10.46 -28.50 -0.12
N ARG A 230 -10.16 -27.21 -0.31
CA ARG A 230 -10.63 -26.13 0.57
C ARG A 230 -12.09 -25.73 0.36
N PHE A 231 -12.75 -26.17 -0.73
CA PHE A 231 -14.09 -25.74 -1.11
C PHE A 231 -15.10 -26.88 -1.32
N ASN A 232 -14.81 -28.11 -0.90
CA ASN A 232 -15.71 -29.23 -1.18
C ASN A 232 -16.89 -29.30 -0.19
N LEU A 233 -17.98 -28.58 -0.51
CA LEU A 233 -19.34 -28.93 -0.11
C LEU A 233 -19.91 -29.94 -1.12
N GLY A 234 -19.93 -31.22 -0.72
CA GLY A 234 -20.93 -32.21 -1.13
C GLY A 234 -20.52 -33.26 -2.17
N ASN A 235 -20.41 -34.54 -1.76
CA ASN A 235 -21.45 -35.52 -2.11
C ASN A 235 -21.33 -36.87 -1.35
N GLY A 236 -22.42 -37.26 -0.69
CA GLY A 236 -22.96 -38.62 -0.67
C GLY A 236 -22.23 -39.74 0.09
N SER A 237 -22.45 -39.84 1.41
CA SER A 237 -22.64 -41.15 2.06
C SER A 237 -23.37 -41.01 3.39
N ARG A 238 -24.53 -41.67 3.48
CA ARG A 238 -25.39 -41.78 4.67
C ARG A 238 -24.60 -42.26 5.89
N LYS A 239 -24.59 -41.48 6.98
CA LYS A 239 -24.35 -41.98 8.33
C LYS A 239 -25.31 -41.30 9.31
N SER A 240 -26.02 -42.16 10.03
CA SER A 240 -27.05 -41.89 11.03
C SER A 240 -26.55 -40.96 12.14
N SER A 241 -27.35 -39.94 12.48
CA SER A 241 -27.21 -39.14 13.70
C SER A 241 -28.00 -39.78 14.85
N PRO A 242 -27.55 -39.69 16.12
CA PRO A 242 -28.32 -40.15 17.28
C PRO A 242 -29.42 -39.14 17.68
N PRO A 243 -30.46 -39.59 18.41
CA PRO A 243 -31.72 -38.85 18.51
C PRO A 243 -31.68 -37.85 19.67
N TRP A 244 -31.70 -36.57 19.37
CA TRP A 244 -32.24 -35.58 20.30
C TRP A 244 -33.04 -34.54 19.52
N GLY A 245 -34.33 -34.47 19.80
CA GLY A 245 -35.26 -33.60 19.10
C GLY A 245 -34.96 -32.13 19.32
N SER A 246 -34.99 -31.37 18.22
CA SER A 246 -35.41 -29.98 18.24
C SER A 246 -36.13 -29.67 16.94
N LYS A 247 -37.28 -29.01 17.10
CA LYS A 247 -38.28 -28.70 16.10
C LYS A 247 -37.73 -27.72 15.06
N GLY A 248 -38.17 -27.90 13.81
CA GLY A 248 -38.20 -26.86 12.77
C GLY A 248 -36.85 -26.66 12.06
N ASP A 249 -36.49 -27.59 11.18
CA ASP A 249 -35.55 -27.30 10.10
C ASP A 249 -36.31 -26.44 9.06
N ASP A 250 -36.48 -25.15 9.39
CA ASP A 250 -36.86 -24.15 8.39
C ASP A 250 -35.72 -24.10 7.39
N GLU A 251 -36.00 -24.60 6.19
CA GLU A 251 -35.21 -24.50 4.98
C GLU A 251 -34.64 -23.07 4.89
N MET A 252 -33.38 -22.89 5.31
CA MET A 252 -32.69 -21.61 5.22
C MET A 252 -32.78 -21.15 3.76
N PRO A 253 -33.45 -20.02 3.45
CA PRO A 253 -33.72 -19.66 2.08
C PRO A 253 -32.38 -19.47 1.38
N SER A 254 -32.09 -20.36 0.42
CA SER A 254 -30.86 -20.40 -0.38
C SER A 254 -30.83 -19.28 -1.43
N GLY A 255 -31.25 -18.08 -1.04
CA GLY A 255 -31.42 -16.91 -1.90
C GLY A 255 -30.62 -15.70 -1.39
N PRO A 256 -30.33 -14.73 -2.26
CA PRO A 256 -29.71 -13.46 -1.86
C PRO A 256 -30.50 -12.82 -0.72
N VAL A 257 -29.83 -12.44 0.35
CA VAL A 257 -30.46 -11.75 1.49
C VAL A 257 -30.89 -10.36 1.03
N ILE A 258 -32.18 -10.15 0.80
CA ILE A 258 -32.72 -8.82 0.48
C ILE A 258 -32.68 -7.97 1.76
N GLY A 259 -31.95 -6.86 1.70
CA GLY A 259 -31.78 -5.98 2.85
C GLY A 259 -33.04 -5.19 3.22
N THR A 260 -33.26 -4.93 4.51
CA THR A 260 -34.38 -4.10 5.00
C THR A 260 -33.93 -2.81 5.68
N ASN A 261 -32.62 -2.60 5.85
CA ASN A 261 -32.05 -1.45 6.54
C ASN A 261 -32.32 -0.13 5.79
N GLN A 262 -32.95 0.85 6.44
CA GLN A 262 -33.26 2.16 5.83
C GLN A 262 -32.23 3.27 6.13
N SER A 263 -31.20 2.99 6.94
CA SER A 263 -30.18 3.98 7.29
C SER A 263 -29.31 4.30 6.08
N LEU A 264 -29.13 5.59 5.77
CA LEU A 264 -28.27 5.98 4.65
C LEU A 264 -26.79 5.79 4.98
N GLU A 265 -26.42 6.00 6.24
CA GLU A 265 -25.07 5.83 6.75
C GLU A 265 -24.94 4.49 7.47
N LYS A 266 -23.87 3.76 7.18
CA LYS A 266 -23.59 2.46 7.78
C LYS A 266 -22.11 2.20 7.69
N SER A 267 -21.46 1.98 8.84
CA SER A 267 -20.05 1.64 8.87
C SER A 267 -19.76 0.31 8.17
N TYR A 268 -18.60 0.21 7.53
CA TYR A 268 -18.13 -1.05 6.95
C TYR A 268 -17.72 -2.05 8.04
N PHE A 269 -18.24 -3.28 7.96
CA PHE A 269 -17.89 -4.37 8.86
C PHE A 269 -17.41 -5.58 8.07
N ARG A 270 -16.33 -6.23 8.49
CA ARG A 270 -15.93 -7.51 7.87
C ARG A 270 -16.91 -8.59 8.33
N LEU A 271 -17.58 -9.24 7.39
CA LEU A 271 -18.54 -10.29 7.69
C LEU A 271 -17.79 -11.55 8.14
N THR A 272 -18.05 -11.99 9.37
CA THR A 272 -17.58 -13.27 9.94
C THR A 272 -18.71 -14.29 10.05
N ALA A 273 -19.94 -13.89 9.78
CA ALA A 273 -21.15 -14.71 9.79
C ALA A 273 -22.07 -14.27 8.63
N PRO A 274 -23.07 -15.10 8.26
CA PRO A 274 -24.08 -14.72 7.29
C PRO A 274 -24.75 -13.39 7.66
N PRO A 275 -24.83 -12.42 6.73
CA PRO A 275 -25.40 -11.11 7.02
C PRO A 275 -26.90 -11.20 7.24
N LYS A 276 -27.40 -10.59 8.33
CA LYS A 276 -28.84 -10.48 8.59
C LYS A 276 -29.47 -9.41 7.69
N ALA A 277 -30.69 -9.65 7.20
CA ALA A 277 -31.42 -8.72 6.34
C ALA A 277 -31.54 -7.30 6.92
N GLU A 278 -31.75 -7.18 8.24
CA GLU A 278 -31.85 -5.91 8.97
C GLU A 278 -30.57 -5.05 8.94
N THR A 279 -29.43 -5.68 8.66
CA THR A 279 -28.11 -5.01 8.60
C THR A 279 -27.71 -4.60 7.19
N VAL A 280 -28.47 -5.01 6.17
CA VAL A 280 -28.16 -4.78 4.75
C VAL A 280 -29.17 -3.76 4.20
N ARG A 281 -28.71 -2.77 3.44
CA ARG A 281 -29.59 -1.76 2.82
C ARG A 281 -30.13 -2.26 1.47
N PRO A 282 -31.44 -2.13 1.18
CA PRO A 282 -32.01 -2.45 -0.13
C PRO A 282 -31.60 -1.44 -1.20
N LEU A 283 -31.77 -1.81 -2.47
CA LEU A 283 -31.29 -1.05 -3.64
C LEU A 283 -31.71 0.43 -3.63
N HIS A 284 -32.98 0.76 -3.36
CA HIS A 284 -33.45 2.15 -3.35
C HIS A 284 -32.80 3.00 -2.24
N VAL A 285 -32.35 2.37 -1.15
CA VAL A 285 -31.58 3.04 -0.08
C VAL A 285 -30.13 3.20 -0.52
N LEU A 286 -29.54 2.19 -1.15
CA LEU A 286 -28.17 2.26 -1.69
C LEU A 286 -28.03 3.39 -2.72
N GLU A 287 -29.04 3.61 -3.57
CA GLU A 287 -29.09 4.73 -4.52
C GLU A 287 -29.08 6.09 -3.81
N LYS A 288 -29.91 6.24 -2.76
CA LYS A 288 -29.93 7.45 -1.91
C LYS A 288 -28.60 7.64 -1.18
N THR A 289 -28.00 6.56 -0.69
CA THR A 289 -26.67 6.57 -0.06
C THR A 289 -25.63 7.08 -1.04
N LEU A 290 -25.58 6.58 -2.27
CA LEU A 290 -24.59 7.04 -3.27
C LEU A 290 -24.73 8.55 -3.54
N ALA A 291 -25.95 9.05 -3.68
CA ALA A 291 -26.21 10.47 -3.89
C ALA A 291 -25.72 11.32 -2.70
N MET A 292 -25.98 10.84 -1.48
CA MET A 292 -25.51 11.48 -0.24
C MET A 292 -23.98 11.47 -0.14
N LEU A 293 -23.32 10.33 -0.40
CA LEU A 293 -21.86 10.21 -0.35
C LEU A 293 -21.18 11.10 -1.39
N THR A 294 -21.72 11.17 -2.60
CA THR A 294 -21.21 12.04 -3.66
C THR A 294 -21.28 13.51 -3.25
N ARG A 295 -22.37 13.94 -2.60
CA ARG A 295 -22.53 15.31 -2.08
C ARG A 295 -21.56 15.59 -0.93
N LYS A 296 -21.42 14.66 0.02
CA LYS A 296 -20.48 14.80 1.14
C LYS A 296 -19.03 14.84 0.69
N TRP A 297 -18.65 14.04 -0.31
CA TRP A 297 -17.30 14.10 -0.86
C TRP A 297 -16.98 15.49 -1.43
N LYS A 298 -17.90 16.05 -2.22
CA LYS A 298 -17.76 17.40 -2.78
C LYS A 298 -17.63 18.49 -1.69
N ALA A 299 -18.39 18.37 -0.61
CA ALA A 299 -18.45 19.40 0.43
C ALA A 299 -17.33 19.28 1.48
N GLU A 300 -17.10 18.08 2.01
CA GLU A 300 -16.28 17.86 3.20
C GLU A 300 -14.90 17.28 2.88
N LYS A 301 -14.74 16.61 1.73
CA LYS A 301 -13.51 15.89 1.31
C LYS A 301 -12.90 14.96 2.38
N ASN A 302 -13.70 14.48 3.33
CA ASN A 302 -13.26 13.56 4.37
C ASN A 302 -13.10 12.14 3.82
N TYR A 303 -11.88 11.78 3.44
CA TYR A 303 -11.60 10.50 2.79
C TYR A 303 -11.86 9.28 3.69
N ASN A 304 -11.49 9.34 4.96
CA ASN A 304 -11.65 8.21 5.88
C ASN A 304 -13.12 7.81 6.03
N TYR A 305 -13.99 8.80 6.23
CA TYR A 305 -15.43 8.59 6.28
C TYR A 305 -15.96 8.07 4.93
N ILE A 306 -15.62 8.72 3.81
CA ILE A 306 -16.12 8.35 2.48
C ILE A 306 -15.69 6.94 2.08
N CYS A 307 -14.41 6.58 2.28
CA CYS A 307 -13.89 5.25 2.01
C CYS A 307 -14.61 4.18 2.84
N ASN A 308 -14.80 4.40 4.14
CA ASN A 308 -15.56 3.48 4.99
C ASN A 308 -17.00 3.28 4.48
N GLN A 309 -17.69 4.36 4.13
CA GLN A 309 -19.08 4.30 3.67
C GLN A 309 -19.22 3.65 2.28
N PHE A 310 -18.29 3.91 1.36
CA PHE A 310 -18.26 3.23 0.06
C PHE A 310 -17.93 1.74 0.19
N LYS A 311 -17.06 1.34 1.13
CA LYS A 311 -16.84 -0.08 1.44
C LYS A 311 -18.12 -0.76 1.90
N SER A 312 -18.84 -0.12 2.82
CA SER A 312 -20.14 -0.59 3.30
C SER A 312 -21.19 -0.69 2.16
N LEU A 313 -21.27 0.33 1.30
CA LEU A 313 -22.15 0.36 0.13
C LEU A 313 -21.85 -0.79 -0.86
N ARG A 314 -20.56 -1.00 -1.19
CA ARG A 314 -20.12 -2.10 -2.07
C ARG A 314 -20.36 -3.48 -1.45
N GLN A 315 -20.21 -3.59 -0.13
CA GLN A 315 -20.50 -4.82 0.60
C GLN A 315 -21.98 -5.19 0.50
N ASP A 316 -22.88 -4.24 0.73
CA ASP A 316 -24.33 -4.49 0.64
C ASP A 316 -24.75 -4.94 -0.77
N LEU A 317 -24.14 -4.37 -1.82
CA LEU A 317 -24.33 -4.81 -3.20
C LEU A 317 -23.85 -6.23 -3.43
N THR A 318 -22.69 -6.59 -2.85
CA THR A 318 -22.09 -7.92 -2.99
C THR A 318 -22.95 -8.98 -2.28
N VAL A 319 -23.38 -8.70 -1.05
CA VAL A 319 -24.23 -9.59 -0.23
C VAL A 319 -25.56 -9.87 -0.91
N GLN A 320 -26.15 -8.86 -1.55
CA GLN A 320 -27.41 -8.99 -2.28
C GLN A 320 -27.25 -9.53 -3.70
N HIS A 321 -26.02 -9.84 -4.13
CA HIS A 321 -25.72 -10.25 -5.50
C HIS A 321 -26.24 -9.27 -6.58
N ILE A 322 -26.29 -7.97 -6.27
CA ILE A 322 -26.77 -6.94 -7.20
C ILE A 322 -25.65 -6.55 -8.16
N LYS A 323 -25.77 -6.95 -9.43
CA LYS A 323 -24.85 -6.63 -10.51
C LYS A 323 -25.60 -5.94 -11.65
N ASN A 324 -25.65 -4.62 -11.61
CA ASN A 324 -26.29 -3.79 -12.63
C ASN A 324 -25.44 -2.53 -12.91
N ALA A 325 -25.95 -1.64 -13.78
CA ALA A 325 -25.28 -0.39 -14.11
C ALA A 325 -25.04 0.51 -12.87
N PHE A 326 -25.91 0.44 -11.86
CA PHE A 326 -25.71 1.14 -10.59
C PHE A 326 -24.49 0.60 -9.83
N THR A 327 -24.35 -0.73 -9.74
CA THR A 327 -23.16 -1.37 -9.14
C THR A 327 -21.88 -0.89 -9.82
N VAL A 328 -21.84 -0.91 -11.16
CA VAL A 328 -20.69 -0.40 -11.94
C VAL A 328 -20.36 1.03 -11.53
N LYS A 329 -21.37 1.91 -11.53
CA LYS A 329 -21.22 3.33 -11.15
C LYS A 329 -20.66 3.52 -9.73
N VAL A 330 -21.12 2.74 -8.75
CA VAL A 330 -20.60 2.79 -7.37
C VAL A 330 -19.11 2.46 -7.34
N TYR A 331 -18.71 1.38 -8.01
CA TYR A 331 -17.31 0.96 -8.05
C TYR A 331 -16.43 1.97 -8.78
N GLU A 332 -16.88 2.53 -9.90
CA GLU A 332 -16.12 3.54 -10.63
C GLU A 332 -15.92 4.82 -9.81
N ILE A 333 -16.96 5.32 -9.15
CA ILE A 333 -16.87 6.52 -8.32
C ILE A 333 -15.88 6.28 -7.18
N HIS A 334 -15.99 5.15 -6.49
CA HIS A 334 -15.09 4.85 -5.39
C HIS A 334 -13.65 4.72 -5.88
N ALA A 335 -13.42 4.05 -7.02
CA ALA A 335 -12.09 3.92 -7.60
C ALA A 335 -11.47 5.28 -7.97
N ARG A 336 -12.24 6.21 -8.56
CA ARG A 336 -11.76 7.56 -8.87
C ARG A 336 -11.42 8.36 -7.61
N ILE A 337 -12.25 8.26 -6.56
CA ILE A 337 -11.97 8.90 -5.26
C ILE A 337 -10.70 8.33 -4.62
N SER A 338 -10.50 7.01 -4.68
CA SER A 338 -9.29 6.37 -4.17
C SER A 338 -8.04 6.82 -4.94
N LEU A 339 -8.11 6.97 -6.26
CA LEU A 339 -7.01 7.53 -7.06
C LEU A 339 -6.70 8.99 -6.67
N GLU A 340 -7.72 9.83 -6.48
CA GLU A 340 -7.54 11.23 -6.05
C GLU A 340 -6.77 11.36 -4.72
N LYS A 341 -6.92 10.35 -3.84
CA LYS A 341 -6.26 10.29 -2.53
C LYS A 341 -5.02 9.40 -2.47
N GLY A 342 -4.61 8.78 -3.57
CA GLY A 342 -3.43 7.91 -3.61
C GLY A 342 -3.61 6.56 -2.89
N ASP A 343 -4.85 6.12 -2.62
CA ASP A 343 -5.12 4.82 -2.01
C ASP A 343 -5.20 3.72 -3.08
N LEU A 344 -4.03 3.27 -3.51
CA LEU A 344 -3.89 2.24 -4.54
C LEU A 344 -4.43 0.88 -4.08
N GLY A 345 -4.47 0.63 -2.76
CA GLY A 345 -5.03 -0.60 -2.20
C GLY A 345 -6.52 -0.70 -2.43
N GLU A 346 -7.26 0.39 -2.16
CA GLU A 346 -8.70 0.46 -2.44
C GLU A 346 -9.03 0.58 -3.92
N TYR A 347 -8.23 1.33 -4.68
CA TYR A 347 -8.36 1.37 -6.12
C TYR A 347 -8.23 -0.03 -6.73
N ASN A 348 -7.20 -0.80 -6.37
CA ASN A 348 -6.98 -2.13 -6.93
C ASN A 348 -8.11 -3.12 -6.58
N GLN A 349 -8.67 -3.03 -5.37
CA GLN A 349 -9.87 -3.78 -4.99
C GLN A 349 -11.08 -3.42 -5.87
N CYS A 350 -11.30 -2.13 -6.14
CA CYS A 350 -12.37 -1.70 -7.02
C CYS A 350 -12.15 -2.15 -8.46
N GLN A 351 -10.92 -2.01 -8.96
CA GLN A 351 -10.54 -2.34 -10.33
C GLN A 351 -10.68 -3.84 -10.62
N THR A 352 -10.32 -4.71 -9.67
CA THR A 352 -10.52 -6.16 -9.79
C THR A 352 -12.00 -6.51 -9.96
N GLN A 353 -12.88 -5.87 -9.19
CA GLN A 353 -14.32 -6.08 -9.29
C GLN A 353 -14.91 -5.47 -10.57
N LEU A 354 -14.43 -4.30 -11.00
CA LEU A 354 -14.83 -3.67 -12.26
C LEU A 354 -14.51 -4.57 -13.46
N LYS A 355 -13.36 -5.27 -13.47
CA LYS A 355 -13.04 -6.25 -14.54
C LYS A 355 -14.15 -7.32 -14.67
N ALA A 356 -14.59 -7.89 -13.54
CA ALA A 356 -15.66 -8.90 -13.54
C ALA A 356 -17.05 -8.32 -13.89
N LEU A 357 -17.32 -7.05 -13.56
CA LEU A 357 -18.57 -6.38 -13.91
C LEU A 357 -18.62 -5.99 -15.40
N TYR A 358 -17.52 -5.53 -15.99
CA TYR A 358 -17.47 -5.19 -17.42
C TYR A 358 -17.58 -6.41 -18.33
N ALA A 359 -17.13 -7.58 -17.88
CA ALA A 359 -17.36 -8.84 -18.60
C ALA A 359 -18.86 -9.16 -18.78
N GLN A 360 -19.74 -8.61 -17.94
CA GLN A 360 -21.20 -8.74 -18.05
C GLN A 360 -21.85 -7.64 -18.91
N GLN A 361 -21.07 -6.73 -19.50
CA GLN A 361 -21.55 -5.67 -20.41
C GLN A 361 -22.63 -4.75 -19.81
N LEU A 362 -22.51 -4.45 -18.51
CA LEU A 362 -23.49 -3.65 -17.75
C LEU A 362 -23.34 -2.12 -17.94
N GLY A 363 -22.64 -1.68 -18.99
CA GLY A 363 -22.30 -0.27 -19.25
C GLY A 363 -21.10 0.24 -18.45
N GLY A 364 -21.01 1.58 -18.30
CA GLY A 364 -19.92 2.27 -17.61
C GLY A 364 -18.78 2.70 -18.54
N ASN A 365 -17.57 2.79 -18.00
CA ASN A 365 -16.38 3.34 -18.65
C ASN A 365 -15.26 2.28 -18.77
N PRO A 366 -15.47 1.16 -19.49
CA PRO A 366 -14.51 0.06 -19.54
C PRO A 366 -13.16 0.50 -20.13
N ALA A 367 -13.15 1.38 -21.13
CA ALA A 367 -11.90 1.84 -21.76
C ALA A 367 -11.02 2.65 -20.79
N GLU A 368 -11.64 3.52 -19.99
CA GLU A 368 -10.97 4.33 -18.97
C GLU A 368 -10.27 3.42 -17.95
N PHE A 369 -11.00 2.45 -17.41
CA PHE A 369 -10.47 1.54 -16.38
C PHE A 369 -9.52 0.49 -16.93
N LYS A 370 -9.62 0.12 -18.22
CA LYS A 370 -8.58 -0.67 -18.90
C LYS A 370 -7.28 0.11 -18.99
N ALA A 371 -7.32 1.40 -19.38
CA ALA A 371 -6.14 2.25 -19.42
C ALA A 371 -5.49 2.38 -18.02
N TYR A 372 -6.30 2.63 -16.98
CA TYR A 372 -5.80 2.69 -15.60
C TYR A 372 -5.21 1.36 -15.11
N ARG A 373 -5.72 0.22 -15.57
CA ARG A 373 -5.14 -1.10 -15.26
C ARG A 373 -3.76 -1.29 -15.88
N ILE A 374 -3.56 -0.83 -17.12
CA ILE A 374 -2.22 -0.83 -17.76
C ILE A 374 -1.25 0.02 -16.93
N LEU A 375 -1.63 1.26 -16.61
CA LEU A 375 -0.78 2.18 -15.84
C LEU A 375 -0.48 1.63 -14.43
N TYR A 376 -1.45 0.96 -13.80
CA TYR A 376 -1.23 0.28 -12.53
C TYR A 376 -0.18 -0.85 -12.64
N PHE A 377 -0.22 -1.66 -13.71
CA PHE A 377 0.80 -2.70 -13.90
C PHE A 377 2.17 -2.14 -14.25
N VAL A 378 2.24 -0.99 -14.92
CA VAL A 378 3.48 -0.24 -15.12
C VAL A 378 4.05 0.20 -13.78
N TYR A 379 3.20 0.75 -12.89
CA TYR A 379 3.59 1.15 -11.54
C TYR A 379 4.12 -0.04 -10.72
N THR A 380 3.37 -1.14 -10.63
CA THR A 380 3.75 -2.34 -9.86
C THR A 380 4.77 -3.23 -10.58
N CYS A 381 5.31 -2.81 -11.71
CA CYS A 381 6.26 -3.56 -12.54
C CYS A 381 5.88 -5.05 -12.75
N ASN A 382 4.58 -5.37 -12.81
CA ASN A 382 4.10 -6.75 -12.84
C ASN A 382 4.06 -7.24 -14.29
N LYS A 383 5.18 -7.80 -14.74
CA LYS A 383 5.37 -8.23 -16.14
C LYS A 383 4.40 -9.34 -16.56
N THR A 384 4.05 -10.24 -15.64
CA THR A 384 3.14 -11.36 -15.93
C THR A 384 1.74 -10.86 -16.21
N ASP A 385 1.13 -10.14 -15.26
CA ASP A 385 -0.23 -9.63 -15.41
C ASP A 385 -0.33 -8.60 -16.55
N MET A 386 0.77 -7.90 -16.84
CA MET A 386 0.84 -7.01 -17.98
C MET A 386 0.75 -7.78 -19.31
N ASN A 387 1.46 -8.90 -19.45
CA ASN A 387 1.41 -9.71 -20.66
C ASN A 387 0.02 -10.33 -20.86
N ASP A 388 -0.59 -10.82 -19.78
CA ASP A 388 -1.97 -11.35 -19.83
C ASP A 388 -2.96 -10.26 -20.26
N MET A 389 -2.82 -9.06 -19.72
CA MET A 389 -3.66 -7.93 -20.12
C MET A 389 -3.51 -7.59 -21.60
N LEU A 390 -2.28 -7.58 -22.14
CA LEU A 390 -2.05 -7.32 -23.57
C LEU A 390 -2.65 -8.39 -24.47
N ALA A 391 -2.66 -9.65 -24.01
CA ALA A 391 -3.32 -10.74 -24.72
C ALA A 391 -4.86 -10.61 -24.70
N GLU A 392 -5.42 -10.05 -23.63
CA GLU A 392 -6.86 -9.77 -23.51
C GLU A 392 -7.32 -8.57 -24.36
N LEU A 393 -6.41 -7.69 -24.80
CA LEU A 393 -6.76 -6.48 -25.55
C LEU A 393 -7.12 -6.80 -27.01
N THR A 394 -8.33 -6.39 -27.40
CA THR A 394 -8.77 -6.41 -28.79
C THR A 394 -8.14 -5.27 -29.59
N ASP A 395 -8.14 -5.36 -30.92
CA ASP A 395 -7.62 -4.27 -31.77
C ASP A 395 -8.47 -3.00 -31.68
N ALA A 396 -9.78 -3.16 -31.46
CA ALA A 396 -10.67 -2.04 -31.15
C ALA A 396 -10.26 -1.33 -29.84
N ASP A 397 -9.91 -2.10 -28.80
CA ASP A 397 -9.43 -1.51 -27.55
C ASP A 397 -8.12 -0.73 -27.76
N LYS A 398 -7.17 -1.28 -28.53
CA LYS A 398 -5.88 -0.62 -28.82
C LYS A 398 -6.04 0.69 -29.59
N SER A 399 -7.13 0.84 -30.36
CA SER A 399 -7.44 2.06 -31.10
C SER A 399 -8.00 3.18 -30.21
N HIS A 400 -8.54 2.85 -29.03
CA HIS A 400 -9.13 3.82 -28.13
C HIS A 400 -8.06 4.75 -27.54
N GLU A 401 -8.30 6.07 -27.57
CA GLU A 401 -7.34 7.11 -27.19
C GLU A 401 -6.69 6.88 -25.81
N TRP A 402 -7.50 6.64 -24.77
CA TRP A 402 -6.98 6.39 -23.41
C TRP A 402 -6.15 5.11 -23.27
N ILE A 403 -6.54 4.03 -23.94
CA ILE A 403 -5.82 2.76 -23.89
C ILE A 403 -4.52 2.89 -24.68
N LYS A 404 -4.58 3.52 -25.86
CA LYS A 404 -3.43 3.84 -26.69
C LYS A 404 -2.41 4.67 -25.92
N HIS A 405 -2.84 5.73 -25.23
CA HIS A 405 -1.97 6.54 -24.37
C HIS A 405 -1.26 5.69 -23.31
N ALA A 406 -1.99 4.84 -22.58
CA ALA A 406 -1.40 3.96 -21.57
C ALA A 406 -0.42 2.92 -22.17
N LEU A 407 -0.71 2.39 -23.36
CA LEU A 407 0.21 1.53 -24.11
C LEU A 407 1.46 2.28 -24.58
N ASP A 408 1.29 3.52 -25.02
CA ASP A 408 2.38 4.42 -25.40
C ASP A 408 3.29 4.70 -24.20
N VAL A 409 2.73 4.97 -23.01
CA VAL A 409 3.48 5.14 -21.75
C VAL A 409 4.28 3.89 -21.41
N ARG A 410 3.64 2.71 -21.47
CA ARG A 410 4.33 1.43 -21.26
C ARG A 410 5.49 1.27 -22.26
N SER A 411 5.25 1.56 -23.53
CA SER A 411 6.25 1.38 -24.59
C SER A 411 7.44 2.34 -24.42
N SER A 412 7.20 3.60 -24.05
CA SER A 412 8.27 4.58 -23.82
C SER A 412 9.17 4.17 -22.68
N LEU A 413 8.60 3.62 -21.59
CA LEU A 413 9.38 3.11 -20.47
C LEU A 413 10.18 1.85 -20.85
N ALA A 414 9.56 0.91 -21.56
CA ALA A 414 10.24 -0.30 -22.02
C ALA A 414 11.42 -0.01 -22.96
N LEU A 415 11.31 1.04 -23.78
CA LEU A 415 12.36 1.49 -24.70
C LEU A 415 13.37 2.45 -24.06
N GLY A 416 13.15 2.88 -22.80
CA GLY A 416 13.97 3.89 -22.13
C GLY A 416 13.85 5.29 -22.74
N ASN A 417 12.79 5.57 -23.49
CA ASN A 417 12.54 6.88 -24.10
C ASN A 417 11.89 7.82 -23.09
N TYR A 418 12.72 8.43 -22.22
CA TYR A 418 12.27 9.36 -21.19
C TYR A 418 11.61 10.61 -21.78
N HIS A 419 12.10 11.12 -22.90
CA HIS A 419 11.54 12.29 -23.59
C HIS A 419 10.06 12.08 -23.95
N LYS A 420 9.76 10.98 -24.65
CA LYS A 420 8.38 10.62 -25.00
C LYS A 420 7.54 10.36 -23.75
N PHE A 421 8.13 9.71 -22.74
CA PHE A 421 7.43 9.41 -21.48
C PHE A 421 6.96 10.68 -20.76
N PHE A 422 7.83 11.69 -20.58
CA PHE A 422 7.44 12.92 -19.88
C PHE A 422 6.46 13.77 -20.68
N ARG A 423 6.50 13.75 -22.02
CA ARG A 423 5.42 14.34 -22.83
C ARG A 423 4.07 13.66 -22.58
N LEU A 424 4.05 12.31 -22.61
CA LEU A 424 2.84 11.55 -22.34
C LEU A 424 2.31 11.78 -20.92
N TYR A 425 3.21 12.00 -19.95
CA TYR A 425 2.83 12.37 -18.58
C TYR A 425 2.10 13.71 -18.54
N LEU A 426 2.63 14.73 -19.22
CA LEU A 426 2.00 16.06 -19.29
C LEU A 426 0.66 16.05 -20.05
N GLU A 427 0.50 15.14 -21.01
CA GLU A 427 -0.71 14.95 -21.81
C GLU A 427 -1.73 13.96 -21.20
N ALA A 428 -1.47 13.45 -19.98
CA ALA A 428 -2.31 12.43 -19.37
C ALA A 428 -3.75 12.93 -19.13
N GLN A 429 -4.73 12.17 -19.62
CA GLN A 429 -6.16 12.49 -19.48
C GLN A 429 -6.79 11.84 -18.24
N ASN A 430 -7.96 12.35 -17.85
CA ASN A 430 -8.79 11.84 -16.76
C ASN A 430 -8.02 11.73 -15.42
N MET A 431 -7.94 10.54 -14.83
CA MET A 431 -7.20 10.23 -13.59
C MET A 431 -5.86 9.54 -13.88
N GLY A 432 -5.43 9.45 -15.15
CA GLY A 432 -4.19 8.77 -15.53
C GLY A 432 -2.96 9.39 -14.87
N GLY A 433 -2.95 10.72 -14.73
CA GLY A 433 -1.90 11.46 -14.03
C GLY A 433 -1.67 10.96 -12.60
N TYR A 434 -2.73 10.72 -11.83
CA TYR A 434 -2.59 10.22 -10.44
C TYR A 434 -1.93 8.84 -10.35
N LEU A 435 -2.08 7.99 -11.38
CA LEU A 435 -1.36 6.71 -11.43
C LEU A 435 0.10 6.90 -11.82
N MET A 436 0.37 7.81 -12.76
CA MET A 436 1.73 8.11 -13.22
C MET A 436 2.56 8.82 -12.12
N ASP A 437 1.93 9.68 -11.32
CA ASP A 437 2.53 10.35 -10.16
C ASP A 437 3.19 9.35 -9.19
N MET A 438 2.69 8.12 -9.12
CA MET A 438 3.21 7.08 -8.20
C MET A 438 4.58 6.55 -8.57
N PHE A 439 5.01 6.72 -9.82
CA PHE A 439 6.33 6.29 -10.28
C PHE A 439 7.12 7.40 -10.99
N ILE A 440 6.59 8.62 -11.04
CA ILE A 440 7.23 9.73 -11.76
C ILE A 440 8.61 10.08 -11.20
N GLU A 441 8.76 10.06 -9.87
CA GLU A 441 10.02 10.36 -9.19
C GLU A 441 11.11 9.33 -9.54
N ARG A 442 10.75 8.05 -9.52
CA ARG A 442 11.64 6.96 -9.96
C ARG A 442 12.10 7.16 -11.41
N GLU A 443 11.19 7.53 -12.30
CA GLU A 443 11.52 7.76 -13.70
C GLU A 443 12.32 9.05 -13.93
N ARG A 444 12.13 10.09 -13.11
CA ARG A 444 12.98 11.31 -13.12
C ARG A 444 14.42 10.98 -12.76
N LEU A 445 14.64 10.15 -11.74
CA LEU A 445 15.98 9.67 -11.38
C LEU A 445 16.60 8.81 -12.49
N ASN A 446 15.81 7.93 -13.10
CA ASN A 446 16.25 7.11 -14.23
C ASN A 446 16.69 7.98 -15.43
N ALA A 447 15.89 8.99 -15.78
CA ALA A 447 16.18 9.91 -16.86
C ALA A 447 17.41 10.77 -16.56
N LEU A 448 17.53 11.31 -15.34
CA LEU A 448 18.72 12.08 -14.92
C LEU A 448 19.99 11.24 -15.01
N ALA A 449 19.99 10.00 -14.53
CA ALA A 449 21.14 9.11 -14.66
C ALA A 449 21.55 8.90 -16.13
N ASN A 450 20.58 8.75 -17.04
CA ASN A 450 20.84 8.64 -18.48
C ASN A 450 21.39 9.94 -19.08
N ILE A 451 20.85 11.10 -18.69
CA ILE A 451 21.34 12.42 -19.12
C ILE A 451 22.78 12.65 -18.65
N CYS A 452 23.13 12.25 -17.42
CA CYS A 452 24.50 12.39 -16.89
C CYS A 452 25.54 11.60 -17.70
N ARG A 453 25.13 10.55 -18.42
CA ARG A 453 26.02 9.78 -19.31
C ARG A 453 26.24 10.47 -20.65
N GLY A 454 25.23 11.17 -21.15
CA GLY A 454 25.26 11.82 -22.48
C GLY A 454 25.80 13.25 -22.47
N TYR A 455 25.65 13.98 -21.35
CA TYR A 455 25.95 15.40 -21.26
C TYR A 455 27.00 15.70 -20.18
N SER A 456 27.83 16.72 -20.43
CA SER A 456 28.74 17.26 -19.42
C SER A 456 28.05 18.30 -18.53
N ASN A 457 27.41 19.29 -19.17
CA ASN A 457 26.69 20.39 -18.54
C ASN A 457 25.44 20.71 -19.35
N VAL A 458 24.34 21.03 -18.68
CA VAL A 458 23.06 21.41 -19.30
C VAL A 458 22.50 22.67 -18.65
N ALA A 459 21.59 23.36 -19.33
CA ALA A 459 20.81 24.42 -18.69
C ALA A 459 19.83 23.80 -17.70
N LEU A 460 19.57 24.45 -16.57
CA LEU A 460 18.52 24.02 -15.64
C LEU A 460 17.18 23.94 -16.36
N ARG A 461 16.88 24.92 -17.21
CA ARG A 461 15.68 24.96 -18.04
C ARG A 461 15.49 23.72 -18.91
N PHE A 462 16.58 23.20 -19.47
CA PHE A 462 16.54 21.96 -20.25
C PHE A 462 16.07 20.79 -19.40
N LEU A 463 16.57 20.66 -18.16
CA LEU A 463 16.11 19.60 -17.24
C LEU A 463 14.65 19.81 -16.82
N THR A 464 14.24 21.05 -16.58
CA THR A 464 12.84 21.40 -16.26
C THR A 464 11.90 20.89 -17.35
N ASP A 465 12.18 21.25 -18.60
CA ASP A 465 11.31 20.91 -19.74
C ASP A 465 11.38 19.41 -20.07
N GLU A 466 12.57 18.81 -20.00
CA GLU A 466 12.79 17.40 -20.37
C GLU A 466 12.20 16.40 -19.34
N LEU A 467 12.18 16.77 -18.06
CA LEU A 467 11.69 15.94 -16.96
C LEU A 467 10.26 16.31 -16.51
N GLY A 468 9.61 17.21 -17.25
CA GLY A 468 8.22 17.62 -17.06
C GLY A 468 7.95 18.30 -15.72
N PHE A 469 8.83 19.17 -15.25
CA PHE A 469 8.62 20.01 -14.06
C PHE A 469 7.80 21.27 -14.41
N GLU A 470 7.07 21.87 -13.44
CA GLU A 470 6.31 23.13 -13.70
C GLU A 470 7.24 24.32 -13.85
N SER A 471 8.31 24.33 -13.05
CA SER A 471 9.21 25.47 -12.95
C SER A 471 10.65 25.06 -12.65
N ASP A 472 11.58 25.96 -12.95
CA ASP A 472 13.00 25.76 -12.69
C ASP A 472 13.27 25.64 -11.18
N GLU A 473 12.46 26.27 -10.33
CA GLU A 473 12.49 26.14 -8.87
C GLU A 473 12.16 24.71 -8.44
N THR A 474 11.07 24.12 -8.96
CA THR A 474 10.70 22.73 -8.61
C THR A 474 11.75 21.72 -9.09
N CYS A 475 12.36 21.95 -10.26
CA CYS A 475 13.45 21.12 -10.76
C CYS A 475 14.70 21.26 -9.87
N ARG A 476 15.01 22.47 -9.41
CA ARG A 476 16.11 22.74 -8.48
C ARG A 476 15.88 22.05 -7.14
N GLU A 477 14.72 22.25 -6.53
CA GLU A 477 14.33 21.61 -5.26
C GLU A 477 14.46 20.09 -5.37
N PHE A 478 14.04 19.50 -6.49
CA PHE A 478 14.19 18.07 -6.72
C PHE A 478 15.66 17.62 -6.69
N ILE A 479 16.55 18.35 -7.37
CA ILE A 479 18.00 18.06 -7.40
C ILE A 479 18.62 18.24 -6.01
N GLU A 480 18.21 19.28 -5.27
CA GLU A 480 18.70 19.60 -3.93
C GLU A 480 18.23 18.58 -2.89
N CYS A 481 16.95 18.17 -2.91
CA CYS A 481 16.41 17.12 -2.03
C CYS A 481 17.11 15.78 -2.22
N HIS A 482 17.65 15.54 -3.42
CA HIS A 482 18.43 14.36 -3.73
C HIS A 482 19.93 14.52 -3.44
N GLY A 483 20.37 15.61 -2.79
CA GLY A 483 21.74 15.81 -2.35
C GLY A 483 22.73 16.24 -3.45
N ALA A 484 22.22 16.79 -4.55
CA ALA A 484 23.02 17.27 -5.68
C ALA A 484 22.99 18.81 -5.82
N GLN A 485 22.92 19.55 -4.71
CA GLN A 485 22.93 21.02 -4.73
C GLN A 485 24.22 21.61 -5.33
N ASN A 486 25.36 20.92 -5.15
CA ASN A 486 26.68 21.42 -5.54
C ASN A 486 26.92 21.47 -7.05
N ILE A 487 26.09 20.81 -7.86
CA ILE A 487 26.24 20.81 -9.32
C ILE A 487 25.47 21.95 -10.00
N ILE A 488 24.69 22.73 -9.26
CA ILE A 488 23.92 23.85 -9.81
C ILE A 488 24.73 25.13 -9.71
N GLU A 489 25.11 25.69 -10.86
CA GLU A 489 25.77 26.99 -10.97
C GLU A 489 24.76 28.06 -11.37
N GLN A 490 24.62 29.07 -10.52
CA GLN A 490 23.87 30.28 -10.83
C GLN A 490 24.83 31.47 -10.83
N LYS A 491 25.01 32.09 -12.00
CA LYS A 491 25.80 33.31 -12.16
C LYS A 491 24.83 34.47 -12.39
N ASP A 492 25.11 35.62 -11.78
CA ASP A 492 24.27 36.81 -11.92
C ASP A 492 24.03 37.15 -13.40
N GLY A 493 22.75 37.25 -13.78
CA GLY A 493 22.31 37.59 -15.14
C GLY A 493 22.34 36.47 -16.17
N ASN A 494 22.76 35.24 -15.83
CA ASN A 494 22.76 34.10 -16.75
C ASN A 494 21.78 32.99 -16.30
N PRO A 495 21.22 32.21 -17.25
CA PRO A 495 20.40 31.05 -16.92
C PRO A 495 21.21 30.04 -16.12
N ALA A 496 20.60 29.47 -15.07
CA ALA A 496 21.25 28.48 -14.21
C ALA A 496 21.72 27.27 -15.03
N ARG A 497 22.92 26.76 -14.72
CA ARG A 497 23.52 25.60 -15.39
C ARG A 497 23.73 24.48 -14.39
N VAL A 498 23.65 23.24 -14.86
CA VAL A 498 23.78 22.03 -14.04
C VAL A 498 24.91 21.17 -14.60
N LYS A 499 25.93 20.91 -13.78
CA LYS A 499 27.06 20.03 -14.10
C LYS A 499 26.72 18.56 -13.92
N VAL A 500 25.81 18.06 -14.73
CA VAL A 500 25.24 16.71 -14.60
C VAL A 500 26.30 15.59 -14.57
N ARG A 501 27.43 15.75 -15.26
CA ARG A 501 28.49 14.73 -15.27
C ARG A 501 29.18 14.55 -13.91
N GLU A 502 29.27 15.60 -13.10
CA GLU A 502 29.88 15.53 -11.76
C GLU A 502 29.02 14.71 -10.78
N ALA A 503 27.70 14.63 -11.03
CA ALA A 503 26.77 13.84 -10.24
C ALA A 503 26.39 12.49 -10.88
N ALA A 504 27.10 12.05 -11.93
CA ALA A 504 26.73 10.84 -12.67
C ALA A 504 26.70 9.58 -11.78
N SER A 505 27.72 9.38 -10.94
CA SER A 505 27.77 8.26 -9.98
C SER A 505 26.69 8.35 -8.91
N HIS A 506 26.37 9.56 -8.48
CA HIS A 506 25.36 9.83 -7.48
C HIS A 506 23.95 9.51 -7.98
N PHE A 507 23.58 10.03 -9.16
CA PHE A 507 22.28 9.72 -9.78
C PHE A 507 22.15 8.25 -10.20
N GLU A 508 23.25 7.59 -10.56
CA GLU A 508 23.25 6.15 -10.81
C GLU A 508 22.93 5.34 -9.54
N SER A 509 23.49 5.74 -8.40
CA SER A 509 23.17 5.15 -7.09
C SER A 509 21.71 5.39 -6.69
N LEU A 510 21.21 6.62 -6.86
CA LEU A 510 19.81 6.96 -6.60
C LEU A 510 18.85 6.17 -7.50
N ARG A 511 19.19 6.01 -8.78
CA ARG A 511 18.45 5.14 -9.70
C ARG A 511 18.43 3.70 -9.18
N ALA A 512 19.58 3.11 -8.86
CA ALA A 512 19.61 1.74 -8.34
C ALA A 512 18.76 1.59 -7.07
N ALA A 513 18.83 2.55 -6.14
CA ALA A 513 18.01 2.56 -4.93
C ALA A 513 16.51 2.65 -5.23
N ALA A 514 16.10 3.53 -6.16
CA ALA A 514 14.70 3.74 -6.53
C ALA A 514 14.05 2.51 -7.18
N PHE A 515 14.82 1.67 -7.87
CA PHE A 515 14.33 0.42 -8.47
C PHE A 515 14.55 -0.83 -7.58
N SER A 516 15.30 -0.71 -6.49
CA SER A 516 15.59 -1.81 -5.56
C SER A 516 14.49 -2.07 -4.52
N LYS A 517 13.67 -1.06 -4.21
CA LYS A 517 12.52 -1.26 -3.32
C LYS A 517 11.51 -2.11 -4.10
N VAL A 518 11.26 -3.32 -3.65
CA VAL A 518 10.18 -4.16 -4.16
C VAL A 518 9.50 -4.72 -2.93
N ASP A 519 8.35 -4.15 -2.56
CA ASP A 519 7.46 -4.70 -1.55
C ASP A 519 7.03 -6.12 -1.94
N ILE A 520 6.64 -6.91 -0.95
CA ILE A 520 6.24 -8.32 -1.02
C ILE A 520 5.06 -8.54 -1.99
N LYS A 521 4.34 -7.48 -2.36
CA LYS A 521 3.27 -7.49 -3.38
C LYS A 521 3.70 -7.04 -4.78
N GLY A 522 4.99 -6.83 -5.02
CA GLY A 522 5.53 -6.30 -6.27
C GLY A 522 5.33 -4.78 -6.43
N GLN A 523 4.91 -4.06 -5.39
CA GLN A 523 4.89 -2.60 -5.43
C GLN A 523 6.28 -2.08 -5.11
N ILE A 524 6.83 -1.20 -5.94
CA ILE A 524 8.13 -0.56 -5.66
C ILE A 524 7.97 0.53 -4.61
#